data_AF-A0A6G9AQC3-F1
#
_entry.id   AF-A0A6G9AQC3-F1
#
_cell.length_a   1.000
_cell.length_b   1.000
_cell.length_c   1.000
_cell.angle_alpha   90.00
_cell.angle_beta   90.00
_cell.angle_gamma   90.00
#
_symmetry.space_group_name_H-M   'P 1'
#
loop_
_entity.id
_entity.type
_entity.pdbx_description
1 polymer ?
#
loop_
_entity_poly.entity_id
_entity_poly.type
_entity_poly.pdbx_seq_one_letter_code
_entity_poly.pdbx_strand_id
1 'polypeptide(L)'
;MSHLQGFSLTTYLVMCLLCFQQCQPKAGDPGPKGDTGANGAQGATGPAGSAGATGTANVQYSPWITTTFSGSSNVYVGIINALPITQDVLDKADIRIYWKDGDRVISLPYAETTGNTTLTVHVRFYVARIEVRLAYLLTPQQFRYVIIPGATLVGGRKGSVDYTDYEATRQTFNIPD
;
A
#
# COMPACT_ATOMS: atom_id res chain seq x y z
N MET A 1 86.87 85.87 20.14
CA MET A 1 86.75 84.94 21.29
C MET A 1 85.31 84.47 21.36
N SER A 2 85.03 83.37 20.66
CA SER A 2 83.76 83.01 20.04
C SER A 2 83.31 81.62 20.50
N HIS A 3 83.02 81.47 21.80
CA HIS A 3 82.66 80.19 22.41
C HIS A 3 81.38 80.23 23.27
N LEU A 4 80.54 81.27 23.17
CA LEU A 4 79.35 81.43 24.02
C LEU A 4 77.99 81.40 23.31
N GLN A 5 77.92 81.06 22.02
CA GLN A 5 76.65 80.98 21.27
C GLN A 5 76.23 79.57 20.85
N GLY A 6 77.10 78.56 20.97
CA GLY A 6 76.81 77.17 20.58
C GLY A 6 76.00 76.37 21.62
N PHE A 7 76.02 76.78 22.89
CA PHE A 7 75.48 75.98 24.01
C PHE A 7 73.98 76.22 24.28
N SER A 8 73.38 77.27 23.70
CA SER A 8 71.95 77.62 23.92
C SER A 8 71.03 76.99 22.85
N LEU A 9 71.54 76.81 21.62
CA LEU A 9 70.77 76.27 20.50
C LEU A 9 70.63 74.73 20.54
N THR A 10 71.66 74.03 21.03
CA THR A 10 71.65 72.57 21.20
C THR A 10 70.66 72.11 22.27
N THR A 11 70.42 72.94 23.31
CA THR A 11 69.50 72.62 24.42
C THR A 11 68.03 72.73 23.99
N TYR A 12 67.71 73.67 23.10
CA TYR A 12 66.36 73.78 22.51
C TYR A 12 66.08 72.66 21.50
N LEU A 13 67.09 72.24 20.72
CA LEU A 13 66.93 71.15 19.74
C LEU A 13 66.69 69.79 20.42
N VAL A 14 67.37 69.51 21.54
CA VAL A 14 67.21 68.27 22.32
C VAL A 14 65.90 68.25 23.11
N MET A 15 65.38 69.40 23.54
CA MET A 15 64.10 69.49 24.25
C MET A 15 62.88 69.31 23.32
N CYS A 16 62.96 69.78 22.06
CA CYS A 16 61.91 69.53 21.06
C CYS A 16 61.82 68.06 20.61
N LEU A 17 62.92 67.31 20.64
CA LEU A 17 62.96 65.89 20.26
C LEU A 17 62.32 64.96 21.31
N LEU A 18 62.24 65.38 22.58
CA LEU A 18 61.63 64.61 23.67
C LEU A 18 60.10 64.73 23.73
N CYS A 19 59.50 65.72 23.06
CA CYS A 19 58.05 65.94 23.05
C CYS A 19 57.28 65.02 22.08
N PHE A 20 57.95 64.35 21.13
CA PHE A 20 57.29 63.52 20.11
C PHE A 20 57.19 62.02 20.46
N GLN A 21 57.71 61.57 21.61
CA GLN A 21 57.69 60.15 22.01
C GLN A 21 56.45 59.74 22.84
N GLN A 22 55.55 60.67 23.20
CA GLN A 22 54.35 60.35 24.01
C GLN A 22 53.08 60.00 23.21
N CYS A 23 53.14 60.05 21.88
CA CYS A 23 52.01 59.67 21.03
C CYS A 23 52.36 58.44 20.17
N GLN A 24 52.52 57.27 20.81
CA GLN A 24 52.32 56.00 20.09
C GLN A 24 50.93 55.47 20.44
N PRO A 25 49.98 55.35 19.49
CA PRO A 25 48.72 54.69 19.75
C PRO A 25 49.01 53.20 19.96
N LYS A 26 48.77 52.73 21.18
CA LYS A 26 48.79 51.31 21.52
C LYS A 26 47.79 50.62 20.58
N ALA A 27 48.22 49.62 19.80
CA ALA A 27 47.31 48.85 18.95
C ALA A 27 46.20 48.28 19.85
N GLY A 28 44.95 48.64 19.59
CA GLY A 28 43.82 48.17 20.38
C GLY A 28 43.69 46.66 20.27
N ASP A 29 43.30 46.01 21.38
CA ASP A 29 43.08 44.57 21.41
C ASP A 29 42.08 44.14 20.32
N PRO A 30 42.23 42.96 19.69
CA PRO A 30 41.25 42.44 18.75
C PRO A 30 39.85 42.40 19.39
N GLY A 31 38.86 42.94 18.68
CA GLY A 31 37.47 42.94 19.14
C GLY A 31 36.95 41.53 19.45
N PRO A 32 35.95 41.40 20.34
CA PRO A 32 35.40 40.10 20.70
C PRO A 32 34.86 39.38 19.45
N LYS A 33 35.05 38.06 19.41
CA LYS A 33 34.48 37.21 18.36
C LYS A 33 32.95 37.36 18.37
N GLY A 34 32.37 37.60 17.21
CA GLY A 34 30.92 37.73 17.07
C GLY A 34 30.17 36.46 17.50
N ASP A 35 28.95 36.65 18.00
CA ASP A 35 28.09 35.56 18.47
C ASP A 35 27.81 34.51 17.37
N THR A 36 27.64 33.26 17.79
CA THR A 36 27.25 32.19 16.87
C THR A 36 25.81 32.43 16.40
N GLY A 37 25.59 32.39 15.09
CA GLY A 37 24.26 32.60 14.50
C GLY A 37 23.22 31.63 15.05
N ALA A 38 21.97 32.09 15.14
CA ALA A 38 20.86 31.26 15.62
C ALA A 38 20.67 29.99 14.77
N ASN A 39 20.33 28.87 15.41
CA ASN A 39 19.98 27.64 14.71
C ASN A 39 18.77 27.88 13.79
N GLY A 40 18.83 27.35 12.57
CA GLY A 40 17.73 27.44 11.61
C GLY A 40 16.45 26.79 12.12
N ALA A 41 15.30 27.30 11.69
CA ALA A 41 14.00 26.74 12.03
C ALA A 41 13.88 25.29 11.52
N GLN A 42 13.22 24.43 12.31
CA GLN A 42 12.89 23.07 11.90
C GLN A 42 12.01 23.09 10.65
N GLY A 43 12.32 22.23 9.67
CA GLY A 43 11.53 22.10 8.44
C GLY A 43 10.08 21.68 8.71
N ALA A 44 9.17 22.09 7.83
CA ALA A 44 7.76 21.71 7.93
C ALA A 44 7.58 20.19 7.82
N THR A 45 6.59 19.65 8.54
CA THR A 45 6.15 18.26 8.38
C THR A 45 5.68 18.02 6.94
N GLY A 46 6.11 16.92 6.32
CA GLY A 46 5.66 16.54 4.99
C GLY A 46 4.15 16.29 4.91
N PRO A 47 3.54 16.35 3.72
CA PRO A 47 2.12 16.05 3.55
C PRO A 47 1.80 14.61 3.96
N ALA A 48 0.58 14.38 4.43
CA ALA A 48 0.07 13.03 4.63
C ALA A 48 0.01 12.28 3.28
N GLY A 49 0.37 10.99 3.28
CA GLY A 49 0.25 10.15 2.08
C GLY A 49 -1.20 10.04 1.60
N SER A 50 -1.38 9.79 0.30
CA SER A 50 -2.70 9.57 -0.30
C SER A 50 -3.41 8.38 0.35
N ALA A 51 -4.74 8.47 0.52
CA ALA A 51 -5.54 7.31 0.89
C ALA A 51 -5.38 6.19 -0.16
N GLY A 52 -5.24 4.94 0.29
CA GLY A 52 -5.19 3.78 -0.61
C GLY A 52 -6.48 3.66 -1.44
N ALA A 53 -6.38 3.15 -2.67
CA ALA A 53 -7.53 2.93 -3.53
C ALA A 53 -8.59 2.06 -2.83
N THR A 54 -9.86 2.46 -2.91
CA THR A 54 -10.98 1.68 -2.37
C THR A 54 -11.07 0.34 -3.10
N GLY A 55 -10.74 -0.75 -2.41
CA GLY A 55 -10.90 -2.10 -2.94
C GLY A 55 -12.37 -2.51 -2.96
N THR A 56 -13.13 -2.10 -3.98
CA THR A 56 -14.47 -2.67 -4.21
C THR A 56 -14.29 -4.03 -4.88
N ALA A 57 -14.17 -5.10 -4.10
CA ALA A 57 -14.40 -6.44 -4.63
C ALA A 57 -15.85 -6.45 -5.15
N ASN A 58 -16.04 -6.54 -6.47
CA ASN A 58 -17.36 -6.59 -7.11
C ASN A 58 -18.02 -7.95 -6.85
N VAL A 59 -18.30 -8.26 -5.57
CA VAL A 59 -18.91 -9.52 -5.14
C VAL A 59 -20.33 -9.58 -5.66
N GLN A 60 -20.64 -10.62 -6.42
CA GLN A 60 -21.95 -10.83 -7.03
C GLN A 60 -22.63 -12.02 -6.35
N TYR A 61 -23.93 -11.95 -6.13
CA TYR A 61 -24.72 -13.07 -5.65
C TYR A 61 -26.00 -13.25 -6.46
N SER A 62 -26.44 -14.49 -6.60
CA SER A 62 -27.71 -14.81 -7.27
C SER A 62 -28.91 -14.64 -6.32
N PRO A 63 -30.14 -14.52 -6.84
CA PRO A 63 -31.32 -14.88 -6.06
C PRO A 63 -31.26 -16.36 -5.63
N TRP A 64 -32.17 -16.77 -4.75
CA TRP A 64 -32.40 -18.21 -4.49
C TRP A 64 -33.04 -18.86 -5.72
N ILE A 65 -32.41 -19.90 -6.24
CA ILE A 65 -32.79 -20.60 -7.47
C ILE A 65 -33.33 -21.97 -7.10
N THR A 66 -34.62 -22.19 -7.37
CA THR A 66 -35.23 -23.52 -7.26
C THR A 66 -34.65 -24.44 -8.32
N THR A 67 -34.04 -25.53 -7.90
CA THR A 67 -33.33 -26.50 -8.74
C THR A 67 -33.99 -27.86 -8.59
N THR A 68 -34.42 -28.42 -9.72
CA THR A 68 -34.92 -29.79 -9.82
C THR A 68 -33.75 -30.74 -10.10
N PHE A 69 -33.89 -31.99 -9.69
CA PHE A 69 -32.85 -33.00 -9.83
C PHE A 69 -33.30 -34.12 -10.76
N SER A 70 -32.40 -34.54 -11.65
CA SER A 70 -32.60 -35.69 -12.52
C SER A 70 -31.40 -36.64 -12.42
N GLY A 71 -31.66 -37.94 -12.57
CA GLY A 71 -30.62 -38.96 -12.47
C GLY A 71 -31.14 -40.29 -11.90
N SER A 72 -30.22 -41.23 -11.71
CA SER A 72 -30.52 -42.59 -11.23
C SER A 72 -29.29 -43.18 -10.53
N SER A 73 -29.48 -44.32 -9.84
CA SER A 73 -28.40 -45.13 -9.25
C SER A 73 -27.40 -44.32 -8.42
N ASN A 74 -27.92 -43.56 -7.46
CA ASN A 74 -27.16 -42.75 -6.50
C ASN A 74 -26.39 -41.58 -7.14
N VAL A 75 -26.81 -41.11 -8.31
CA VAL A 75 -26.28 -39.89 -8.92
C VAL A 75 -27.44 -39.06 -9.44
N TYR A 76 -27.72 -37.97 -8.73
CA TYR A 76 -28.71 -36.98 -9.13
C TYR A 76 -28.02 -35.65 -9.40
N VAL A 77 -28.44 -34.97 -10.46
CA VAL A 77 -27.83 -33.72 -10.94
C VAL A 77 -28.91 -32.65 -11.04
N GLY A 78 -28.66 -31.53 -10.39
CA GLY A 78 -29.41 -30.29 -10.56
C GLY A 78 -28.57 -29.29 -11.34
N ILE A 79 -29.19 -28.62 -12.32
CA ILE A 79 -28.51 -27.63 -13.15
C ILE A 79 -28.98 -26.24 -12.76
N ILE A 80 -28.04 -25.37 -12.41
CA ILE A 80 -28.27 -23.95 -12.15
C ILE A 80 -27.67 -23.16 -13.31
N ASN A 81 -28.50 -22.36 -13.98
CA ASN A 81 -28.02 -21.40 -14.99
C ASN A 81 -27.33 -20.23 -14.28
N ALA A 82 -26.08 -19.97 -14.64
CA ALA A 82 -25.23 -18.97 -14.02
C ALA A 82 -24.40 -18.26 -15.09
N LEU A 83 -25.08 -17.51 -15.98
CA LEU A 83 -24.48 -16.76 -17.10
C LEU A 83 -23.28 -15.87 -16.70
N PRO A 84 -23.23 -15.26 -15.49
CA PRO A 84 -22.07 -14.49 -15.07
C PRO A 84 -20.78 -15.30 -14.87
N ILE A 85 -20.85 -16.65 -14.79
CA ILE A 85 -19.67 -17.51 -14.72
C ILE A 85 -19.05 -17.61 -16.12
N THR A 86 -18.15 -16.67 -16.42
CA THR A 86 -17.29 -16.70 -17.61
C THR A 86 -16.05 -17.55 -17.37
N GLN A 87 -15.23 -17.78 -18.40
CA GLN A 87 -13.94 -18.44 -18.24
C GLN A 87 -13.03 -17.68 -17.26
N ASP A 88 -13.01 -16.34 -17.35
CA ASP A 88 -12.22 -15.49 -16.45
C ASP A 88 -12.63 -15.66 -14.98
N VAL A 89 -13.94 -15.83 -14.73
CA VAL A 89 -14.47 -16.13 -13.40
C VAL A 89 -14.01 -17.50 -12.92
N LEU A 90 -14.01 -18.53 -13.76
CA LEU A 90 -13.50 -19.85 -13.37
C LEU A 90 -12.00 -19.84 -13.06
N ASP A 91 -11.23 -19.03 -13.78
CA ASP A 91 -9.77 -18.99 -13.65
C ASP A 91 -9.30 -18.18 -12.44
N LYS A 92 -10.09 -17.17 -12.02
CA LYS A 92 -9.65 -16.17 -11.04
C LYS A 92 -10.53 -16.03 -9.81
N ALA A 93 -11.82 -16.35 -9.90
CA ALA A 93 -12.76 -16.09 -8.82
C ALA A 93 -12.87 -17.27 -7.84
N ASP A 94 -13.22 -16.96 -6.60
CA ASP A 94 -13.80 -17.94 -5.69
C ASP A 94 -15.32 -17.95 -5.89
N ILE A 95 -15.88 -19.14 -6.10
CA ILE A 95 -17.32 -19.33 -6.31
C ILE A 95 -17.88 -20.17 -5.17
N ARG A 96 -18.74 -19.56 -4.35
CA ARG A 96 -19.40 -20.21 -3.21
C ARG A 96 -20.83 -20.56 -3.55
N ILE A 97 -21.25 -21.77 -3.23
CA ILE A 97 -22.64 -22.20 -3.35
C ILE A 97 -23.22 -22.41 -1.96
N TYR A 98 -24.43 -21.91 -1.76
CA TYR A 98 -25.23 -22.09 -0.57
C TYR A 98 -26.49 -22.87 -0.92
N TRP A 99 -26.85 -23.82 -0.07
CA TRP A 99 -28.09 -24.58 -0.11
C TRP A 99 -29.00 -24.08 1.01
N LYS A 100 -30.25 -23.72 0.66
CA LYS A 100 -31.30 -23.45 1.64
C LYS A 100 -32.08 -24.73 1.91
N ASP A 101 -31.90 -25.26 3.11
CA ASP A 101 -32.55 -26.47 3.63
C ASP A 101 -33.51 -26.06 4.75
N GLY A 102 -34.77 -25.80 4.39
CA GLY A 102 -35.75 -25.19 5.29
C GLY A 102 -35.29 -23.79 5.75
N ASP A 103 -35.17 -23.62 7.07
CA ASP A 103 -34.69 -22.38 7.70
C ASP A 103 -33.15 -22.30 7.80
N ARG A 104 -32.44 -23.38 7.44
CA ARG A 104 -30.98 -23.44 7.47
C ARG A 104 -30.39 -23.03 6.14
N VAL A 105 -29.24 -22.36 6.20
CA VAL A 105 -28.39 -22.09 5.03
C VAL A 105 -27.06 -22.79 5.22
N ILE A 106 -26.75 -23.71 4.31
CA ILE A 106 -25.59 -24.59 4.35
C ILE A 106 -24.63 -24.16 3.24
N SER A 107 -23.34 -23.98 3.53
CA SER A 107 -22.32 -23.78 2.49
C SER A 107 -21.90 -25.12 1.89
N LEU A 108 -21.78 -25.19 0.56
CA LEU A 108 -21.33 -26.37 -0.15
C LEU A 108 -19.81 -26.34 -0.43
N PRO A 109 -19.15 -27.50 -0.59
CA PRO A 109 -19.72 -28.86 -0.54
C PRO A 109 -20.16 -29.26 0.87
N TYR A 110 -21.18 -30.11 0.95
CA TYR A 110 -21.71 -30.64 2.21
C TYR A 110 -21.50 -32.15 2.25
N ALA A 111 -21.02 -32.65 3.39
CA ALA A 111 -20.97 -34.07 3.67
C ALA A 111 -21.32 -34.29 5.14
N GLU A 112 -22.32 -35.13 5.39
CA GLU A 112 -22.72 -35.55 6.74
C GLU A 112 -22.92 -37.05 6.74
N THR A 113 -22.45 -37.72 7.79
CA THR A 113 -22.69 -39.16 7.97
C THR A 113 -23.58 -39.36 9.18
N THR A 114 -24.73 -39.98 8.95
CA THR A 114 -25.70 -40.31 9.99
C THR A 114 -25.90 -41.82 9.98
N GLY A 115 -25.44 -42.49 11.04
CA GLY A 115 -25.37 -43.96 11.06
C GLY A 115 -24.43 -44.48 9.96
N ASN A 116 -24.94 -45.34 9.09
CA ASN A 116 -24.18 -45.93 7.97
C ASN A 116 -24.37 -45.19 6.64
N THR A 117 -25.10 -44.08 6.64
CA THR A 117 -25.42 -43.34 5.41
C THR A 117 -24.66 -42.02 5.37
N THR A 118 -23.88 -41.80 4.31
CA THR A 118 -23.24 -40.51 4.03
C THR A 118 -24.06 -39.73 3.01
N LEU A 119 -24.54 -38.57 3.42
CA LEU A 119 -25.22 -37.60 2.58
C LEU A 119 -24.17 -36.64 2.01
N THR A 120 -23.97 -36.69 0.70
CA THR A 120 -23.01 -35.81 0.01
C THR A 120 -23.71 -34.90 -0.99
N VAL A 121 -23.37 -33.62 -0.94
CA VAL A 121 -23.75 -32.61 -1.93
C VAL A 121 -22.48 -31.94 -2.45
N HIS A 122 -22.16 -32.19 -3.72
CA HIS A 122 -21.01 -31.63 -4.41
C HIS A 122 -21.43 -30.65 -5.49
N VAL A 123 -20.52 -29.77 -5.89
CA VAL A 123 -20.75 -28.80 -6.97
C VAL A 123 -19.67 -28.94 -8.04
N ARG A 124 -20.04 -28.76 -9.30
CA ARG A 124 -19.12 -28.61 -10.42
C ARG A 124 -19.43 -27.30 -11.14
N PHE A 125 -18.38 -26.57 -11.48
CA PHE A 125 -18.48 -25.28 -12.15
C PHE A 125 -18.14 -25.45 -13.63
N TYR A 126 -18.95 -24.85 -14.48
CA TYR A 126 -18.71 -24.74 -15.92
C TYR A 126 -19.00 -23.31 -16.34
N VAL A 127 -18.55 -22.93 -17.53
CA VAL A 127 -18.99 -21.67 -18.13
C VAL A 127 -20.51 -21.67 -18.22
N ALA A 128 -21.12 -20.59 -17.74
CA ALA A 128 -22.55 -20.32 -17.73
C ALA A 128 -23.43 -21.28 -16.91
N ARG A 129 -22.90 -22.32 -16.23
CA ARG A 129 -23.71 -23.25 -15.44
C ARG A 129 -22.97 -23.85 -14.24
N ILE A 130 -23.76 -24.25 -13.23
CA ILE A 130 -23.30 -25.01 -12.08
C ILE A 130 -24.09 -26.32 -12.03
N GLU A 131 -23.39 -27.43 -11.83
CA GLU A 131 -24.02 -28.72 -11.53
C GLU A 131 -23.95 -29.01 -10.04
N VAL A 132 -25.10 -29.18 -9.40
CA VAL A 132 -25.21 -29.70 -8.03
C VAL A 132 -25.39 -31.21 -8.11
N ARG A 133 -24.54 -31.97 -7.44
CA ARG A 133 -24.51 -33.44 -7.50
C ARG A 133 -24.79 -34.04 -6.14
N LEU A 134 -25.77 -34.94 -6.11
CA LEU A 134 -26.28 -35.61 -4.92
C LEU A 134 -26.15 -37.12 -5.07
N ALA A 135 -25.91 -37.81 -3.95
CA ALA A 135 -25.95 -39.27 -3.88
C ALA A 135 -27.38 -39.84 -3.71
N TYR A 136 -28.38 -38.98 -3.60
CA TYR A 136 -29.76 -39.32 -3.27
C TYR A 136 -30.75 -38.35 -3.93
N LEU A 137 -31.98 -38.79 -4.16
CA LEU A 137 -33.01 -37.94 -4.75
C LEU A 137 -33.52 -36.95 -3.71
N LEU A 138 -33.52 -35.68 -4.07
CA LEU A 138 -34.20 -34.64 -3.32
C LEU A 138 -35.39 -34.10 -4.12
N THR A 139 -36.43 -33.68 -3.41
CA THR A 139 -37.43 -32.75 -3.96
C THR A 139 -36.74 -31.45 -4.39
N PRO A 140 -37.37 -30.62 -5.23
CA PRO A 140 -36.75 -29.36 -5.66
C PRO A 140 -36.21 -28.56 -4.48
N GLN A 141 -34.93 -28.19 -4.55
CA GLN A 141 -34.22 -27.46 -3.49
C GLN A 141 -33.83 -26.06 -3.97
N GLN A 142 -33.56 -25.13 -3.04
CA GLN A 142 -33.13 -23.78 -3.38
C GLN A 142 -31.63 -23.59 -3.16
N PHE A 143 -30.95 -23.03 -4.17
CA PHE A 143 -29.52 -22.73 -4.09
C PHE A 143 -29.23 -21.28 -4.43
N ARG A 144 -28.11 -20.76 -3.92
CA ARG A 144 -27.59 -19.45 -4.27
C ARG A 144 -26.10 -19.55 -4.52
N TYR A 145 -25.62 -18.89 -5.55
CA TYR A 145 -24.18 -18.75 -5.78
C TYR A 145 -23.70 -17.34 -5.44
N VAL A 146 -22.44 -17.24 -5.02
CA VAL A 146 -21.70 -16.00 -4.79
C VAL A 146 -20.40 -16.09 -5.58
N ILE A 147 -20.12 -15.08 -6.38
CA ILE A 147 -18.87 -14.92 -7.13
C ILE A 147 -18.06 -13.84 -6.43
N ILE A 148 -16.86 -14.20 -6.00
CA ILE A 148 -15.88 -13.29 -5.41
C ILE A 148 -14.75 -13.16 -6.43
N PRO A 149 -14.73 -12.07 -7.24
CA PRO A 149 -13.71 -11.90 -8.27
C PRO A 149 -12.30 -11.85 -7.66
N GLY A 150 -11.36 -12.57 -8.26
CA GLY A 150 -9.95 -12.46 -7.91
C GLY A 150 -9.33 -11.21 -8.53
N ALA A 151 -8.85 -10.29 -7.69
CA ALA A 151 -8.23 -9.04 -8.15
C ALA A 151 -6.71 -9.18 -8.41
N THR A 152 -6.01 -9.96 -7.59
CA THR A 152 -4.55 -10.06 -7.64
C THR A 152 -4.13 -11.52 -7.59
N LEU A 153 -3.37 -11.95 -8.60
CA LEU A 153 -2.71 -13.24 -8.59
C LEU A 153 -1.55 -13.21 -7.58
N VAL A 154 -1.63 -14.01 -6.52
CA VAL A 154 -0.53 -14.19 -5.56
C VAL A 154 0.43 -15.25 -6.11
N GLY A 155 1.71 -14.89 -6.31
CA GLY A 155 2.75 -15.83 -6.75
C GLY A 155 2.88 -16.03 -8.26
N GLY A 156 2.10 -15.33 -9.08
CA GLY A 156 2.44 -15.17 -10.51
C GLY A 156 3.65 -14.26 -10.63
N ARG A 157 4.60 -14.57 -11.53
CA ARG A 157 5.61 -13.57 -11.91
C ARG A 157 4.83 -12.36 -12.44
N LYS A 158 4.94 -11.20 -11.80
CA LYS A 158 4.68 -9.93 -12.50
C LYS A 158 5.51 -10.05 -13.78
N GLY A 159 4.88 -9.95 -14.95
CA GLY A 159 5.56 -10.12 -16.24
C GLY A 159 6.84 -9.27 -16.25
N SER A 160 7.89 -9.70 -16.97
CA SER A 160 9.21 -9.05 -16.98
C SER A 160 9.07 -7.53 -16.96
N VAL A 161 9.25 -6.92 -15.77
CA VAL A 161 9.18 -5.47 -15.62
C VAL A 161 10.53 -4.95 -16.03
N ASP A 162 10.56 -4.08 -17.02
CA ASP A 162 11.76 -3.29 -17.29
C ASP A 162 11.92 -2.30 -16.14
N TYR A 163 12.79 -2.63 -15.19
CA TYR A 163 13.07 -1.78 -14.03
C TYR A 163 13.81 -0.49 -14.38
N THR A 164 14.24 -0.33 -15.64
CA THR A 164 14.80 0.93 -16.13
C THR A 164 13.75 1.90 -16.65
N ASP A 165 12.52 1.42 -16.90
CA ASP A 165 11.36 2.24 -17.24
C ASP A 165 10.52 2.53 -15.99
N TYR A 166 10.57 3.80 -15.55
CA TYR A 166 9.83 4.29 -14.40
C TYR A 166 8.31 4.13 -14.60
N GLU A 167 7.79 4.36 -15.80
CA GLU A 167 6.35 4.30 -16.10
C GLU A 167 5.85 2.86 -16.04
N ALA A 168 6.60 1.92 -16.64
CA ALA A 168 6.31 0.49 -16.59
C ALA A 168 6.35 -0.06 -15.15
N THR A 169 7.33 0.39 -14.36
CA THR A 169 7.46 0.04 -12.95
C THR A 169 6.30 0.62 -12.12
N ARG A 170 5.98 1.90 -12.32
CA ARG A 170 4.89 2.61 -11.62
C ARG A 170 3.54 1.91 -11.84
N GLN A 171 3.20 1.59 -13.10
CA GLN A 171 1.97 0.86 -13.43
C GLN A 171 1.96 -0.55 -12.84
N THR A 172 3.09 -1.26 -12.91
CA THR A 172 3.17 -2.65 -12.44
C THR A 172 2.98 -2.75 -10.93
N PHE A 173 3.46 -1.77 -10.16
CA PHE A 173 3.39 -1.78 -8.70
C PHE A 173 2.31 -0.84 -8.13
N ASN A 174 1.46 -0.27 -8.98
CA ASN A 174 0.41 0.69 -8.58
C ASN A 174 0.97 1.83 -7.71
N ILE A 175 2.14 2.36 -8.08
CA ILE A 175 2.79 3.47 -7.37
C ILE A 175 2.07 4.77 -7.79
N PRO A 176 1.56 5.59 -6.85
CA PRO A 176 0.95 6.88 -7.18
C PRO A 176 1.99 7.91 -7.66
N ASP A 177 1.51 8.95 -8.34
CA ASP A 177 2.30 10.06 -8.89
C ASP A 177 2.94 10.95 -7.82
#